data_AF-X0WJC3-F1
#
_entry.id   AF-X0WJC3-F1
#
_cell.length_a   1.000
_cell.length_b   1.000
_cell.length_c   1.000
_cell.angle_alpha   90.00
_cell.angle_beta   90.00
_cell.angle_gamma   90.00
#
_symmetry.space_group_name_H-M   'P 1'
#
loop_
_entity.id
_entity.type
_entity.pdbx_description
1 polymer ?
#
loop_
_entity_poly.entity_id
_entity_poly.type
_entity_poly.pdbx_seq_one_letter_code
_entity_poly.pdbx_strand_id
1 'polypeptide(L)'
;SEKTVGLVRIAFPVVNIWDTKYSTIYSSEILHIVAGAVQFDFPKNIDIKLVDISISEEIISAFPGPAFGPEGLRKIAQYGSGVSFGTIGKPKTGLTADEYALVIAEAAKNPLFLFVKDDENYGVWYKDCPLDERVKKVNKAIKKANEIRRKGEIIYAPHIGNSVQNLKENIDIALDNGATAIMFSEIHGRGGVRLARDYMIKTKTEVPIYGHNGGITPLTRVIYREILDMFARLDGIDIRQTGPVGTHKLPLLKPYGREW
;
A
#
# COMPACT_ATOMS: atom_id res chain seq x y z
N SER A 1 34.06 -24.08 -8.14
CA SER A 1 34.28 -22.92 -9.03
C SER A 1 34.15 -21.66 -8.21
N GLU A 2 35.05 -20.69 -8.37
CA GLU A 2 34.85 -19.35 -7.79
C GLU A 2 33.58 -18.74 -8.38
N LYS A 3 32.65 -18.33 -7.52
CA LYS A 3 31.49 -17.56 -7.96
C LYS A 3 31.97 -16.15 -8.28
N THR A 4 32.00 -15.79 -9.55
CA THR A 4 32.24 -14.41 -10.00
C THR A 4 30.95 -13.64 -9.85
N VAL A 5 30.93 -12.65 -8.95
CA VAL A 5 29.82 -11.70 -8.79
C VAL A 5 30.20 -10.41 -9.50
N GLY A 6 29.28 -9.83 -10.28
CA GLY A 6 29.49 -8.57 -10.98
C GLY A 6 28.22 -7.73 -11.02
N LEU A 7 28.39 -6.42 -11.21
CA LEU A 7 27.29 -5.50 -11.47
C LEU A 7 27.23 -5.17 -12.96
N VAL A 8 26.04 -5.26 -13.54
CA VAL A 8 25.77 -4.87 -14.93
C VAL A 8 24.74 -3.76 -14.92
N ARG A 9 25.02 -2.68 -15.66
CA ARG A 9 24.09 -1.58 -15.88
C ARG A 9 23.54 -1.66 -17.29
N ILE A 10 22.22 -1.58 -17.42
CA ILE A 10 21.51 -1.63 -18.69
C ILE A 10 20.64 -0.39 -18.77
N ALA A 11 20.77 0.38 -19.86
CA ALA A 11 19.93 1.52 -20.13
C ALA A 11 18.74 1.12 -21.02
N PHE A 12 17.55 1.64 -20.70
CA PHE A 12 16.34 1.43 -21.47
C PHE A 12 15.83 2.79 -21.97
N PRO A 13 15.51 2.95 -23.27
CA PRO A 13 15.02 4.22 -23.78
C PRO A 13 13.56 4.45 -23.34
N VAL A 14 13.27 5.68 -22.89
CA VAL A 14 11.96 6.09 -22.35
C VAL A 14 10.81 5.88 -23.33
N VAL A 15 11.07 5.99 -24.64
CA VAL A 15 10.08 5.77 -25.70
C VAL A 15 9.39 4.40 -25.62
N ASN A 16 9.99 3.41 -24.96
CA ASN A 16 9.42 2.07 -24.80
C ASN A 16 8.35 1.97 -23.70
N ILE A 17 8.25 2.95 -22.81
CA ILE A 17 7.38 2.92 -21.62
C ILE A 17 6.44 4.11 -21.50
N TRP A 18 6.58 5.11 -22.37
CA TRP A 18 5.76 6.32 -22.30
C TRP A 18 4.39 6.12 -22.94
N ASP A 19 3.32 6.18 -22.14
CA ASP A 19 1.95 6.19 -22.66
C ASP A 19 1.63 7.59 -23.21
N THR A 20 1.70 7.72 -24.53
CA THR A 20 1.40 8.98 -25.23
C THR A 20 -0.07 9.39 -25.14
N LYS A 21 -1.00 8.45 -24.94
CA LYS A 21 -2.44 8.72 -24.87
C LYS A 21 -2.81 9.37 -23.55
N TYR A 22 -2.26 8.88 -22.44
CA TYR A 22 -2.56 9.40 -21.10
C TYR A 22 -1.43 10.27 -20.54
N SER A 23 -0.34 10.47 -21.29
CA SER A 23 0.83 11.26 -20.87
C SER A 23 1.37 10.82 -19.51
N THR A 24 1.51 9.50 -19.34
CA THR A 24 1.88 8.88 -18.05
C THR A 24 2.72 7.64 -18.27
N ILE A 25 3.25 7.09 -17.16
CA ILE A 25 3.93 5.79 -17.10
C ILE A 25 3.35 4.97 -15.94
N TYR A 26 3.45 3.65 -16.05
CA TYR A 26 3.02 2.69 -15.05
C TYR A 26 4.20 1.88 -14.49
N SER A 27 4.28 1.73 -13.16
CA SER A 27 5.34 0.96 -12.52
C SER A 27 5.36 -0.51 -12.98
N SER A 28 4.19 -1.06 -13.33
CA SER A 28 4.03 -2.42 -13.84
C SER A 28 4.75 -2.62 -15.17
N GLU A 29 4.72 -1.62 -16.06
CA GLU A 29 5.39 -1.68 -17.36
C GLU A 29 6.91 -1.57 -17.19
N ILE A 30 7.37 -0.67 -16.32
CA ILE A 30 8.79 -0.58 -16.01
C ILE A 30 9.30 -1.91 -15.45
N LEU A 31 8.61 -2.47 -14.45
CA LEU A 31 8.99 -3.75 -13.85
C LEU A 31 8.90 -4.92 -14.84
N HIS A 32 7.95 -4.91 -15.76
CA HIS A 32 7.90 -5.91 -16.83
C HIS A 32 9.18 -5.92 -17.68
N ILE A 33 9.77 -4.75 -17.93
CA ILE A 33 10.99 -4.60 -18.73
C ILE A 33 12.25 -4.92 -17.92
N VAL A 34 12.36 -4.36 -16.71
CA VAL A 34 13.61 -4.44 -15.92
C VAL A 34 13.70 -5.71 -15.07
N ALA A 35 12.57 -6.38 -14.84
CA ALA A 35 12.41 -7.50 -13.93
C ALA A 35 11.53 -8.61 -14.55
N GLY A 36 11.65 -8.83 -15.87
CA GLY A 36 10.86 -9.78 -16.64
C GLY A 36 11.60 -11.05 -17.03
N ALA A 37 11.07 -11.73 -18.06
CA ALA A 37 11.53 -13.06 -18.47
C ALA A 37 13.01 -13.10 -18.88
N VAL A 38 13.52 -12.06 -19.53
CA VAL A 38 14.90 -12.04 -20.01
C VAL A 38 15.90 -12.08 -18.85
N GLN A 39 15.57 -11.44 -17.74
CA GLN A 39 16.42 -11.37 -16.56
C GLN A 39 16.29 -12.61 -15.67
N PHE A 40 15.09 -13.20 -15.55
CA PHE A 40 14.82 -14.21 -14.52
C PHE A 40 14.39 -15.59 -15.02
N ASP A 41 13.94 -15.74 -16.28
CA ASP A 41 13.39 -17.02 -16.77
C ASP A 41 14.41 -17.87 -17.52
N PHE A 42 15.52 -17.28 -17.99
CA PHE A 42 16.56 -18.06 -18.65
C PHE A 42 17.35 -18.86 -17.60
N PRO A 43 17.51 -20.19 -17.75
CA PRO A 43 18.20 -21.04 -16.76
C PRO A 43 19.64 -20.62 -16.44
N LYS A 44 20.30 -19.90 -17.36
CA LYS A 44 21.64 -19.33 -17.15
C LYS A 44 21.64 -18.08 -16.25
N ASN A 45 20.48 -17.51 -16.00
CA ASN A 45 20.27 -16.22 -15.34
C ASN A 45 19.59 -16.37 -13.95
N ILE A 46 19.47 -17.61 -13.43
CA ILE A 46 18.81 -17.90 -12.14
C ILE A 46 19.47 -17.22 -10.93
N ASP A 47 20.68 -16.69 -11.09
CA ASP A 47 21.46 -15.96 -10.08
C ASP A 47 21.49 -14.44 -10.31
N ILE A 48 20.55 -13.87 -11.08
CA ILE A 48 20.42 -12.41 -11.27
C ILE A 48 19.52 -11.80 -10.18
N LYS A 49 19.88 -10.60 -9.73
CA LYS A 49 19.05 -9.77 -8.85
C LYS A 49 19.00 -8.34 -9.34
N LEU A 50 17.81 -7.75 -9.40
CA LEU A 50 17.65 -6.31 -9.63
C LEU A 50 17.93 -5.57 -8.33
N VAL A 51 19.09 -4.90 -8.27
CA VAL A 51 19.61 -4.27 -7.03
C VAL A 51 19.50 -2.75 -7.03
N ASP A 52 19.36 -2.12 -8.19
CA ASP A 52 19.24 -0.66 -8.31
C ASP A 52 18.43 -0.29 -9.56
N ILE A 53 17.82 0.89 -9.53
CA ILE A 53 17.21 1.52 -10.69
C ILE A 53 17.40 3.03 -10.64
N SER A 54 17.99 3.59 -11.70
CA SER A 54 18.07 5.04 -11.89
C SER A 54 16.92 5.49 -12.79
N ILE A 55 16.09 6.41 -12.29
CA ILE A 55 14.92 6.95 -13.00
C ILE A 55 15.11 8.46 -13.16
N SER A 56 14.87 9.00 -14.36
CA SER A 56 14.98 10.44 -14.61
C SER A 56 13.82 11.21 -13.96
N GLU A 57 14.03 12.49 -13.69
CA GLU A 57 13.00 13.37 -13.12
C GLU A 57 11.73 13.44 -13.97
N GLU A 58 11.88 13.42 -15.30
CA GLU A 58 10.77 13.37 -16.26
C GLU A 58 9.84 12.18 -15.98
N ILE A 59 10.41 10.99 -15.80
CA ILE A 59 9.63 9.78 -15.51
C ILE A 59 8.97 9.88 -14.14
N ILE A 60 9.72 10.32 -13.11
CA ILE A 60 9.20 10.48 -11.76
C ILE A 60 8.02 11.45 -11.74
N SER A 61 8.10 12.56 -12.49
CA SER A 61 7.06 13.58 -12.57
C SER A 61 5.76 13.12 -13.23
N ALA A 62 5.80 12.03 -14.01
CA ALA A 62 4.63 11.44 -14.65
C ALA A 62 3.79 10.56 -13.70
N PHE A 63 4.32 10.26 -12.50
CA PHE A 63 3.60 9.52 -11.47
C PHE A 63 2.82 10.47 -10.54
N PRO A 64 1.64 10.07 -10.05
CA PRO A 64 0.82 10.91 -9.17
C PRO A 64 1.48 11.08 -7.79
N GLY A 65 2.28 10.10 -7.36
CA GLY A 65 2.79 10.04 -6.00
C GLY A 65 1.67 9.92 -4.96
N PRO A 66 2.03 9.89 -3.66
CA PRO A 66 1.05 9.84 -2.58
C PRO A 66 0.25 11.15 -2.54
N ALA A 67 -1.08 11.07 -2.48
CA ALA A 67 -1.93 12.26 -2.40
C ALA A 67 -1.90 12.92 -1.01
N PHE A 68 -1.65 12.13 0.03
CA PHE A 68 -1.60 12.60 1.42
C PHE A 68 -0.20 12.48 1.99
N GLY A 69 0.46 11.34 1.76
CA GLY A 69 1.76 11.03 2.35
C GLY A 69 1.80 11.15 3.87
N PRO A 70 2.98 11.10 4.49
CA PRO A 70 3.10 11.13 5.96
C PRO A 70 2.58 12.43 6.60
N GLU A 71 2.72 13.57 5.92
CA GLU A 71 2.30 14.87 6.45
C GLU A 71 0.77 15.04 6.41
N GLY A 72 0.13 14.68 5.30
CA GLY A 72 -1.33 14.73 5.17
C GLY A 72 -2.02 13.80 6.17
N LEU A 73 -1.51 12.58 6.35
CA LEU A 73 -2.01 11.64 7.35
C LEU A 73 -1.92 12.19 8.78
N ARG A 74 -0.78 12.82 9.12
CA ARG A 74 -0.58 13.47 10.43
C ARG A 74 -1.52 14.64 10.64
N LYS A 75 -1.78 15.43 9.60
CA LYS A 75 -2.74 16.54 9.64
C LYS A 75 -4.16 16.05 9.94
N ILE A 76 -4.62 14.99 9.25
CA ILE A 76 -5.95 14.38 9.48
C ILE A 76 -6.09 13.92 10.93
N ALA A 77 -5.12 13.16 11.43
CA ALA A 77 -5.16 12.59 12.76
C ALA A 77 -4.70 13.54 13.88
N GLN A 78 -4.42 14.81 13.55
CA GLN A 78 -3.84 15.82 14.46
C GLN A 78 -2.65 15.27 15.26
N TYR A 79 -1.79 14.54 14.56
CA TYR A 79 -0.63 13.88 15.15
C TYR A 79 0.59 14.78 14.96
N GLY A 80 1.25 15.15 16.06
CA GLY A 80 2.47 15.95 16.03
C GLY A 80 3.70 15.19 15.53
N SER A 81 4.89 15.62 15.93
CA SER A 81 6.16 14.96 15.63
C SER A 81 6.30 13.60 16.35
N GLY A 82 7.18 12.73 15.83
CA GLY A 82 7.52 11.44 16.45
C GLY A 82 6.86 10.24 15.78
N VAL A 83 7.03 9.06 16.39
CA VAL A 83 6.49 7.79 15.86
C VAL A 83 4.96 7.77 16.01
N SER A 84 4.28 7.48 14.91
CA SER A 84 2.85 7.22 14.87
C SER A 84 2.60 5.72 14.96
N PHE A 85 1.62 5.31 15.75
CA PHE A 85 1.23 3.90 15.85
C PHE A 85 -0.03 3.64 15.03
N GLY A 86 -0.30 2.38 14.73
CA GLY A 86 -1.56 1.94 14.16
C GLY A 86 -1.77 0.48 14.49
N THR A 87 -2.99 -0.01 14.31
CA THR A 87 -3.29 -1.41 14.63
C THR A 87 -4.22 -2.05 13.60
N ILE A 88 -4.21 -3.38 13.60
CA ILE A 88 -5.04 -4.24 12.76
C ILE A 88 -6.13 -4.81 13.65
N GLY A 89 -7.40 -4.79 13.21
CA GLY A 89 -8.46 -5.47 13.93
C GLY A 89 -8.20 -6.97 14.05
N LYS A 90 -8.35 -7.53 15.26
CA LYS A 90 -8.16 -8.96 15.55
C LYS A 90 -9.39 -9.54 16.25
N PRO A 91 -9.73 -10.83 16.05
CA PRO A 91 -9.05 -11.84 15.21
C PRO A 91 -9.08 -11.49 13.72
N LYS A 92 -8.23 -12.17 12.95
CA LYS A 92 -8.00 -11.88 11.51
C LYS A 92 -9.29 -11.85 10.68
N THR A 93 -10.19 -12.80 10.94
CA THR A 93 -11.54 -12.91 10.35
C THR A 93 -12.45 -13.62 11.37
N GLY A 94 -13.73 -13.77 11.07
CA GLY A 94 -14.65 -14.59 11.88
C GLY A 94 -15.61 -13.79 12.77
N LEU A 95 -15.54 -12.46 12.73
CA LEU A 95 -16.45 -11.59 13.48
C LEU A 95 -17.60 -11.11 12.57
N THR A 96 -18.75 -10.86 13.19
CA THR A 96 -19.83 -10.09 12.58
C THR A 96 -19.42 -8.62 12.43
N ALA A 97 -20.12 -7.86 11.59
CA ALA A 97 -19.83 -6.42 11.44
C ALA A 97 -20.06 -5.62 12.74
N ASP A 98 -20.99 -6.05 13.59
CA ASP A 98 -21.21 -5.41 14.90
C ASP A 98 -20.05 -5.70 15.87
N GLU A 99 -19.63 -6.97 15.99
CA GLU A 99 -18.48 -7.35 16.82
C GLU A 99 -17.19 -6.67 16.35
N TYR A 100 -16.97 -6.65 15.03
CA TYR A 100 -15.78 -6.02 14.45
C TYR A 100 -15.77 -4.51 14.71
N ALA A 101 -16.91 -3.84 14.61
CA ALA A 101 -17.03 -2.42 14.94
C ALA A 101 -16.68 -2.13 16.41
N LEU A 102 -17.06 -3.00 17.35
CA LEU A 102 -16.67 -2.86 18.76
C LEU A 102 -15.16 -2.98 18.95
N VAL A 103 -14.53 -3.98 18.32
CA VAL A 103 -13.06 -4.17 18.39
C VAL A 103 -12.32 -2.94 17.86
N ILE A 104 -12.71 -2.45 16.69
CA ILE A 104 -12.07 -1.28 16.08
C ILE A 104 -12.32 -0.02 16.91
N ALA A 105 -13.53 0.14 17.48
CA ALA A 105 -13.86 1.29 18.33
C ALA A 105 -13.00 1.35 19.60
N GLU A 106 -12.73 0.20 20.24
CA GLU A 106 -11.84 0.17 21.41
C GLU A 106 -10.41 0.60 21.06
N ALA A 107 -9.87 0.11 19.93
CA ALA A 107 -8.58 0.58 19.43
C ALA A 107 -8.60 2.07 19.09
N ALA A 108 -9.69 2.55 18.48
CA ALA A 108 -9.83 3.92 18.02
C ALA A 108 -9.74 4.97 19.13
N LYS A 109 -10.13 4.61 20.36
CA LYS A 109 -10.04 5.49 21.55
C LYS A 109 -8.59 5.84 21.91
N ASN A 110 -7.60 5.05 21.49
CA ASN A 110 -6.21 5.26 21.89
C ASN A 110 -5.58 6.46 21.15
N PRO A 111 -5.21 7.55 21.84
CA PRO A 111 -4.65 8.75 21.21
C PRO A 111 -3.29 8.54 20.53
N LEU A 112 -2.63 7.41 20.72
CA LEU A 112 -1.37 7.08 20.05
C LEU A 112 -1.58 6.50 18.64
N PHE A 113 -2.79 6.05 18.29
CA PHE A 113 -3.04 5.38 17.02
C PHE A 113 -3.41 6.39 15.93
N LEU A 114 -2.57 6.55 14.91
CA LEU A 114 -2.87 7.33 13.71
C LEU A 114 -3.96 6.68 12.87
N PHE A 115 -3.93 5.36 12.76
CA PHE A 115 -4.86 4.60 11.94
C PHE A 115 -5.22 3.26 12.56
N VAL A 116 -6.37 2.74 12.12
CA VAL A 116 -6.81 1.36 12.28
C VAL A 116 -7.07 0.79 10.89
N LYS A 117 -6.83 -0.51 10.71
CA LYS A 117 -7.05 -1.18 9.42
C LYS A 117 -7.69 -2.54 9.58
N ASP A 118 -8.36 -2.96 8.53
CA ASP A 118 -8.77 -4.36 8.39
C ASP A 118 -7.56 -5.27 8.26
N ASP A 119 -7.74 -6.55 8.51
CA ASP A 119 -6.76 -7.56 8.13
C ASP A 119 -6.87 -7.84 6.61
N GLU A 120 -5.77 -8.17 5.93
CA GLU A 120 -5.75 -8.38 4.48
C GLU A 120 -6.58 -9.58 4.00
N ASN A 121 -6.94 -10.49 4.92
CA ASN A 121 -7.83 -11.61 4.61
C ASN A 121 -9.30 -11.30 4.90
N TYR A 122 -9.64 -10.09 5.37
CA TYR A 122 -11.03 -9.72 5.56
C TYR A 122 -11.66 -9.44 4.19
N GLY A 123 -12.29 -10.47 3.63
CA GLY A 123 -12.90 -10.42 2.32
C GLY A 123 -14.07 -9.43 2.25
N VAL A 124 -14.24 -8.80 1.09
CA VAL A 124 -15.34 -7.87 0.83
C VAL A 124 -16.72 -8.55 0.91
N TRP A 125 -16.80 -9.84 0.56
CA TRP A 125 -18.04 -10.64 0.53
C TRP A 125 -18.21 -11.55 1.75
N TYR A 126 -17.48 -11.31 2.83
CA TYR A 126 -17.61 -12.14 4.02
C TYR A 126 -19.03 -12.01 4.60
N LYS A 127 -19.81 -13.09 4.56
CA LYS A 127 -21.27 -13.07 4.78
C LYS A 127 -21.70 -12.35 6.05
N ASP A 128 -21.00 -12.57 7.16
CA ASP A 128 -21.39 -12.03 8.47
C ASP A 128 -20.83 -10.62 8.72
N CYS A 129 -19.95 -10.14 7.83
CA CYS A 129 -19.32 -8.82 7.93
C CYS A 129 -18.92 -8.33 6.52
N PRO A 130 -19.88 -8.10 5.61
CA PRO A 130 -19.63 -7.63 4.24
C PRO A 130 -19.11 -6.19 4.25
N LEU A 131 -18.47 -5.77 3.16
CA LEU A 131 -17.76 -4.49 3.09
C LEU A 131 -18.63 -3.28 3.47
N ASP A 132 -19.82 -3.17 2.90
CA ASP A 132 -20.76 -2.08 3.14
C ASP A 132 -21.18 -2.00 4.62
N GLU A 133 -21.64 -3.11 5.20
CA GLU A 133 -22.04 -3.15 6.61
C GLU A 133 -20.85 -2.93 7.55
N ARG A 134 -19.71 -3.55 7.25
CA ARG A 134 -18.47 -3.43 8.03
C ARG A 134 -18.05 -1.97 8.11
N VAL A 135 -17.91 -1.31 6.96
CA VAL A 135 -17.46 0.09 6.92
C VAL A 135 -18.46 1.01 7.63
N LYS A 136 -19.77 0.83 7.36
CA LYS A 136 -20.83 1.63 7.98
C LYS A 136 -20.82 1.54 9.50
N LYS A 137 -20.75 0.32 10.04
CA LYS A 137 -20.77 0.05 11.49
C LYS A 137 -19.47 0.51 12.15
N VAL A 138 -18.32 0.20 11.57
CA VAL A 138 -17.00 0.63 12.08
C VAL A 138 -16.93 2.15 12.10
N ASN A 139 -17.28 2.85 11.02
CA ASN A 139 -17.22 4.30 10.96
C ASN A 139 -18.16 4.96 11.98
N LYS A 140 -19.39 4.44 12.14
CA LYS A 140 -20.31 4.90 13.20
C LYS A 140 -19.71 4.75 14.59
N ALA A 141 -19.02 3.65 14.86
CA ALA A 141 -18.38 3.40 16.15
C ALA A 141 -17.11 4.27 16.36
N ILE A 142 -16.32 4.48 15.29
CA ILE A 142 -15.16 5.38 15.29
C ILE A 142 -15.56 6.83 15.58
N LYS A 143 -16.66 7.33 15.01
CA LYS A 143 -17.14 8.70 15.30
C LYS A 143 -17.35 8.92 16.80
N LYS A 144 -17.96 7.95 17.49
CA LYS A 144 -18.10 7.97 18.96
C LYS A 144 -16.76 7.86 19.68
N ALA A 145 -15.84 7.04 19.18
CA ALA A 145 -14.51 6.89 19.77
C ALA A 145 -13.67 8.18 19.63
N ASN A 146 -13.80 8.92 18.53
CA ASN A 146 -13.10 10.19 18.29
C ASN A 146 -13.52 11.27 19.31
N GLU A 147 -14.81 11.33 19.68
CA GLU A 147 -15.32 12.22 20.73
C GLU A 147 -14.64 11.97 22.09
N ILE A 148 -14.39 10.69 22.41
CA ILE A 148 -13.74 10.26 23.66
C ILE A 148 -12.24 10.53 23.63
N ARG A 149 -11.59 10.23 22.50
CA ARG A 149 -10.14 10.33 22.32
C ARG A 149 -9.63 11.78 22.37
N ARG A 150 -10.45 12.75 21.98
CA ARG A 150 -10.12 14.20 21.94
C ARG A 150 -8.82 14.52 21.17
N LYS A 151 -8.53 13.76 20.11
CA LYS A 151 -7.34 13.94 19.26
C LYS A 151 -7.61 13.50 17.84
N GLY A 152 -7.79 14.47 16.93
CA GLY A 152 -7.98 14.27 15.49
C GLY A 152 -9.01 13.20 15.11
N GLU A 153 -9.05 12.87 13.83
CA GLU A 153 -9.82 11.72 13.35
C GLU A 153 -8.88 10.53 13.17
N ILE A 154 -9.21 9.38 13.76
CA ILE A 154 -8.49 8.16 13.41
C ILE A 154 -8.82 7.76 11.97
N ILE A 155 -7.77 7.43 11.21
CA ILE A 155 -7.92 6.96 9.84
C ILE A 155 -8.30 5.47 9.87
N TYR A 156 -9.37 5.10 9.17
CA TYR A 156 -9.79 3.72 9.03
C TYR A 156 -9.62 3.26 7.59
N ALA A 157 -8.77 2.25 7.41
CA ALA A 157 -8.49 1.64 6.11
C ALA A 157 -9.15 0.24 6.03
N PRO A 158 -10.42 0.15 5.59
CA PRO A 158 -11.05 -1.12 5.30
C PRO A 158 -10.38 -1.84 4.13
N HIS A 159 -10.36 -3.17 4.19
CA HIS A 159 -9.85 -4.00 3.11
C HIS A 159 -10.91 -4.11 2.01
N ILE A 160 -10.61 -3.56 0.83
CA ILE A 160 -11.47 -3.53 -0.36
C ILE A 160 -10.98 -4.48 -1.46
N GLY A 161 -9.91 -5.22 -1.19
CA GLY A 161 -9.22 -6.07 -2.17
C GLY A 161 -10.03 -7.30 -2.59
N ASN A 162 -10.13 -7.49 -3.90
CA ASN A 162 -10.64 -8.68 -4.61
C ASN A 162 -9.96 -8.70 -6.00
N SER A 163 -10.65 -9.10 -7.06
CA SER A 163 -10.30 -8.83 -8.45
C SER A 163 -10.23 -7.33 -8.71
N VAL A 164 -9.23 -6.91 -9.48
CA VAL A 164 -9.04 -5.51 -9.90
C VAL A 164 -10.26 -4.98 -10.68
N GLN A 165 -11.04 -5.86 -11.32
CA GLN A 165 -12.25 -5.49 -12.06
C GLN A 165 -13.31 -4.84 -11.16
N ASN A 166 -13.42 -5.29 -9.91
CA ASN A 166 -14.43 -4.81 -8.95
C ASN A 166 -13.89 -3.67 -8.07
N LEU A 167 -12.64 -3.25 -8.26
CA LEU A 167 -11.97 -2.34 -7.34
C LEU A 167 -12.66 -0.97 -7.28
N LYS A 168 -13.18 -0.46 -8.40
CA LYS A 168 -13.90 0.82 -8.45
C LYS A 168 -15.20 0.78 -7.65
N GLU A 169 -16.00 -0.26 -7.85
CA GLU A 169 -17.23 -0.49 -7.11
C GLU A 169 -16.95 -0.62 -5.60
N ASN A 170 -15.91 -1.37 -5.22
CA ASN A 170 -15.54 -1.50 -3.81
C ASN A 170 -15.02 -0.18 -3.21
N ILE A 171 -14.37 0.68 -4.00
CA ILE A 171 -14.00 2.04 -3.58
C ILE A 171 -15.28 2.82 -3.28
N ASP A 172 -16.24 2.85 -4.22
CA ASP A 172 -17.50 3.56 -4.04
C ASP A 172 -18.25 3.06 -2.80
N ILE A 173 -18.41 1.74 -2.65
CA ILE A 173 -19.04 1.13 -1.46
C ILE A 173 -18.35 1.57 -0.16
N ALA A 174 -17.02 1.54 -0.11
CA ALA A 174 -16.28 1.94 1.08
C ALA A 174 -16.47 3.44 1.38
N LEU A 175 -16.39 4.31 0.37
CA LEU A 175 -16.50 5.76 0.54
C LEU A 175 -17.93 6.19 0.87
N ASP A 176 -18.94 5.60 0.24
CA ASP A 176 -20.36 5.86 0.51
C ASP A 176 -20.76 5.48 1.95
N ASN A 177 -20.06 4.49 2.53
CA ASN A 177 -20.23 4.10 3.93
C ASN A 177 -19.26 4.82 4.89
N GLY A 178 -18.45 5.74 4.36
CA GLY A 178 -17.64 6.70 5.09
C GLY A 178 -16.28 6.18 5.55
N ALA A 179 -15.66 5.29 4.79
CA ALA A 179 -14.23 4.97 4.96
C ALA A 179 -13.37 6.24 4.83
N THR A 180 -12.36 6.38 5.69
CA THR A 180 -11.44 7.54 5.67
C THR A 180 -10.07 7.20 5.07
N ALA A 181 -9.91 5.97 4.58
CA ALA A 181 -8.82 5.45 3.76
C ALA A 181 -9.33 4.18 3.04
N ILE A 182 -8.53 3.59 2.16
CA ILE A 182 -8.79 2.28 1.56
C ILE A 182 -7.55 1.38 1.65
N MET A 183 -7.76 0.07 1.73
CA MET A 183 -6.68 -0.91 1.80
C MET A 183 -6.90 -2.06 0.82
N PHE A 184 -5.85 -2.50 0.14
CA PHE A 184 -5.83 -3.78 -0.55
C PHE A 184 -4.42 -4.33 -0.70
N SER A 185 -4.31 -5.61 -1.04
CA SER A 185 -3.02 -6.26 -1.29
C SER A 185 -2.48 -5.92 -2.68
N GLU A 186 -1.60 -4.92 -2.77
CA GLU A 186 -1.09 -4.38 -4.04
C GLU A 186 -0.28 -5.40 -4.84
N ILE A 187 0.42 -6.32 -4.16
CA ILE A 187 1.26 -7.33 -4.81
C ILE A 187 0.44 -8.26 -5.71
N HIS A 188 -0.75 -8.63 -5.26
CA HIS A 188 -1.65 -9.54 -5.97
C HIS A 188 -2.60 -8.81 -6.94
N GLY A 189 -2.74 -7.49 -6.79
CA GLY A 189 -3.58 -6.64 -7.63
C GLY A 189 -2.76 -5.61 -8.41
N ARG A 190 -1.52 -5.94 -8.79
CA ARG A 190 -0.55 -5.00 -9.40
C ARG A 190 -1.19 -4.19 -10.54
N GLY A 191 -1.01 -2.86 -10.51
CA GLY A 191 -1.74 -1.89 -11.35
C GLY A 191 -3.04 -1.35 -10.72
N GLY A 192 -3.62 -2.07 -9.75
CA GLY A 192 -4.80 -1.64 -8.99
C GLY A 192 -4.58 -0.38 -8.16
N VAL A 193 -3.35 -0.13 -7.71
CA VAL A 193 -2.95 1.14 -7.05
C VAL A 193 -3.19 2.32 -7.96
N ARG A 194 -2.65 2.26 -9.18
CA ARG A 194 -2.80 3.34 -10.13
C ARG A 194 -4.25 3.51 -10.56
N LEU A 195 -4.96 2.40 -10.78
CA LEU A 195 -6.40 2.43 -11.03
C LEU A 195 -7.17 3.13 -9.91
N ALA A 196 -6.92 2.79 -8.65
CA ALA A 196 -7.60 3.40 -7.51
C ALA A 196 -7.28 4.90 -7.39
N ARG A 197 -6.01 5.28 -7.55
CA ARG A 197 -5.57 6.67 -7.49
C ARG A 197 -6.22 7.51 -8.61
N ASP A 198 -6.09 7.08 -9.86
CA ASP A 198 -6.66 7.79 -11.00
C ASP A 198 -8.19 7.87 -10.92
N TYR A 199 -8.84 6.80 -10.44
CA TYR A 199 -10.28 6.77 -10.22
C TYR A 199 -10.72 7.81 -9.19
N MET A 200 -10.09 7.83 -8.01
CA MET A 200 -10.42 8.79 -6.95
C MET A 200 -10.13 10.25 -7.32
N ILE A 201 -9.07 10.51 -8.11
CA ILE A 201 -8.81 11.84 -8.69
C ILE A 201 -9.96 12.25 -9.60
N LYS A 202 -10.38 11.36 -10.50
CA LYS A 202 -11.46 11.62 -11.46
C LYS A 202 -12.79 11.90 -10.77
N THR A 203 -13.12 11.16 -9.70
CA THR A 203 -14.36 11.33 -8.94
C THR A 203 -14.27 12.41 -7.86
N LYS A 204 -13.08 12.96 -7.60
CA LYS A 204 -12.80 13.92 -6.52
C LYS A 204 -13.15 13.37 -5.13
N THR A 205 -12.88 12.09 -4.93
CA THR A 205 -13.18 11.36 -3.68
C THR A 205 -11.93 10.77 -3.05
N GLU A 206 -10.81 11.48 -3.16
CA GLU A 206 -9.51 11.00 -2.68
C GLU A 206 -9.50 10.76 -1.18
N VAL A 207 -9.11 9.54 -0.80
CA VAL A 207 -8.72 9.15 0.55
C VAL A 207 -7.34 8.50 0.51
N PRO A 208 -6.65 8.39 1.66
CA PRO A 208 -5.38 7.70 1.72
C PRO A 208 -5.46 6.24 1.30
N ILE A 209 -4.42 5.75 0.61
CA ILE A 209 -4.27 4.35 0.23
C ILE A 209 -3.28 3.68 1.18
N TYR A 210 -3.76 2.66 1.90
CA TYR A 210 -2.92 1.69 2.58
C TYR A 210 -2.60 0.52 1.62
N GLY A 211 -1.38 0.49 1.10
CA GLY A 211 -0.88 -0.61 0.29
C GLY A 211 -0.41 -1.77 1.18
N HIS A 212 -1.23 -2.81 1.30
CA HIS A 212 -0.79 -4.04 1.94
C HIS A 212 0.10 -4.84 0.98
N ASN A 213 1.23 -5.37 1.45
CA ASN A 213 2.19 -6.08 0.60
C ASN A 213 2.38 -7.55 0.98
N GLY A 214 1.36 -8.17 1.57
CA GLY A 214 1.30 -9.63 1.71
C GLY A 214 1.59 -10.30 0.36
N GLY A 215 2.51 -11.26 0.35
CA GLY A 215 3.00 -11.91 -0.88
C GLY A 215 4.20 -11.24 -1.54
N ILE A 216 4.79 -10.19 -0.95
CA ILE A 216 6.00 -9.53 -1.50
C ILE A 216 7.27 -10.42 -1.43
N THR A 217 7.35 -11.34 -0.47
CA THR A 217 8.58 -12.09 -0.17
C THR A 217 9.15 -12.84 -1.38
N PRO A 218 8.36 -13.57 -2.20
CA PRO A 218 8.86 -14.16 -3.44
C PRO A 218 9.55 -13.17 -4.38
N LEU A 219 9.00 -11.97 -4.56
CA LEU A 219 9.59 -10.92 -5.42
C LEU A 219 10.91 -10.40 -4.84
N THR A 220 10.99 -10.23 -3.51
CA THR A 220 12.20 -9.68 -2.86
C THR A 220 13.43 -10.60 -2.92
N ARG A 221 13.24 -11.85 -3.33
CA ARG A 221 14.36 -12.78 -3.59
C ARG A 221 15.17 -12.32 -4.80
N VAL A 222 14.51 -11.74 -5.81
CA VAL A 222 15.10 -11.37 -7.11
C VAL A 222 15.07 -9.86 -7.40
N ILE A 223 14.34 -9.08 -6.62
CA ILE A 223 14.29 -7.61 -6.70
C ILE A 223 14.56 -7.01 -5.33
N TYR A 224 15.37 -5.95 -5.23
CA TYR A 224 15.52 -5.21 -3.97
C TYR A 224 14.20 -4.60 -3.54
N ARG A 225 13.91 -4.69 -2.24
CA ARG A 225 12.61 -4.30 -1.70
C ARG A 225 12.35 -2.82 -1.96
N GLU A 226 13.39 -2.01 -1.83
CA GLU A 226 13.38 -0.56 -1.97
C GLU A 226 12.90 -0.13 -3.36
N ILE A 227 13.20 -0.91 -4.39
CA ILE A 227 12.68 -0.69 -5.75
C ILE A 227 11.16 -0.89 -5.77
N LEU A 228 10.66 -1.96 -5.15
CA LEU A 228 9.22 -2.23 -5.04
C LEU A 228 8.52 -1.16 -4.17
N ASP A 229 9.17 -0.72 -3.09
CA ASP A 229 8.67 0.30 -2.17
C ASP A 229 8.61 1.68 -2.85
N MET A 230 9.63 2.03 -3.64
CA MET A 230 9.66 3.24 -4.46
C MET A 230 8.53 3.23 -5.49
N PHE A 231 8.35 2.14 -6.23
CA PHE A 231 7.27 2.06 -7.22
C PHE A 231 5.89 2.13 -6.58
N ALA A 232 5.68 1.48 -5.44
CA ALA A 232 4.44 1.59 -4.68
C ALA A 232 4.15 3.05 -4.26
N ARG A 233 5.19 3.80 -3.84
CA ARG A 233 5.08 5.23 -3.54
C ARG A 233 4.73 6.04 -4.78
N LEU A 234 5.41 5.80 -5.91
CA LEU A 234 5.16 6.51 -7.17
C LEU A 234 3.73 6.28 -7.68
N ASP A 235 3.23 5.04 -7.64
CA ASP A 235 1.85 4.73 -8.03
C ASP A 235 0.79 5.39 -7.12
N GLY A 236 1.20 5.84 -5.94
CA GLY A 236 0.39 6.70 -5.07
C GLY A 236 -0.09 6.08 -3.77
N ILE A 237 0.63 5.10 -3.22
CA ILE A 237 0.37 4.57 -1.87
C ILE A 237 0.83 5.58 -0.81
N ASP A 238 -0.05 5.86 0.16
CA ASP A 238 0.21 6.77 1.28
C ASP A 238 0.81 6.06 2.49
N ILE A 239 0.40 4.81 2.74
CA ILE A 239 0.90 3.97 3.84
C ILE A 239 1.26 2.60 3.30
N ARG A 240 2.49 2.13 3.54
CA ARG A 240 2.92 0.79 3.16
C ARG A 240 3.72 0.12 4.27
N GLN A 241 3.50 -1.18 4.43
CA GLN A 241 4.33 -1.97 5.34
C GLN A 241 5.73 -2.14 4.75
N THR A 242 6.77 -1.69 5.43
CA THR A 242 8.17 -1.85 4.98
C THR A 242 8.88 -3.00 5.70
N GLY A 243 8.31 -3.57 6.76
CA GLY A 243 8.88 -4.74 7.43
C GLY A 243 8.68 -4.70 8.93
N PRO A 244 8.82 -5.85 9.62
CA PRO A 244 8.79 -5.86 11.07
C PRO A 244 10.08 -5.22 11.61
N VAL A 245 9.92 -4.40 12.66
CA VAL A 245 11.07 -3.98 13.47
C VAL A 245 11.42 -5.15 14.38
N GLY A 246 12.42 -5.95 13.98
CA GLY A 246 12.92 -7.07 14.77
C GLY A 246 13.76 -6.60 15.96
N THR A 247 13.83 -7.40 17.02
CA THR A 247 14.77 -7.23 18.14
C THR A 247 16.14 -7.85 17.88
N HIS A 248 16.36 -8.44 16.70
CA HIS A 248 17.61 -9.10 16.34
C HIS A 248 18.70 -8.11 15.91
N LYS A 249 19.97 -8.50 16.08
CA LYS A 249 21.18 -7.70 15.82
C LYS A 249 21.31 -7.13 14.39
N LEU A 250 20.47 -7.56 13.45
CA LEU A 250 20.36 -7.03 12.10
C LEU A 250 18.90 -6.65 11.85
N PRO A 251 18.58 -5.37 11.62
CA PRO A 251 17.21 -5.00 11.26
C PRO A 251 16.89 -5.59 9.87
N LEU A 252 15.66 -6.09 9.69
CA LEU A 252 15.16 -6.55 8.39
C LEU A 252 15.09 -5.42 7.35
N LEU A 253 15.15 -4.17 7.81
CA LEU A 253 15.28 -2.95 7.01
C LEU A 253 16.58 -2.27 7.41
N LYS A 254 17.48 -2.06 6.45
CA LYS A 254 18.58 -1.12 6.69
C LYS A 254 17.98 0.30 6.76
N PRO A 255 18.51 1.21 7.58
CA PRO A 255 18.06 2.60 7.58
C PRO A 255 18.26 3.23 6.19
N TYR A 256 17.34 4.09 5.79
CA TYR A 256 17.45 4.89 4.57
C TYR A 256 18.85 5.50 4.43
N GLY A 257 19.53 5.23 3.30
CA GLY A 257 20.86 5.76 2.99
C GLY A 257 22.06 4.97 3.53
N ARG A 258 21.87 3.83 4.21
CA ARG A 258 22.97 2.92 4.64
C ARG A 258 23.05 1.61 3.85
N GLU A 259 22.49 1.60 2.65
CA GLU A 259 22.34 0.39 1.84
C GLU A 259 23.40 0.23 0.74
N TRP A 260 24.29 1.22 0.64
CA TRP A 260 25.46 1.26 -0.22
C TRP A 260 26.73 0.95 0.57
#